data_AF-A0A8H4LND2-F1
#
_entry.id   AF-A0A8H4LND2-F1
#
_cell.length_a   1.000
_cell.length_b   1.000
_cell.length_c   1.000
_cell.angle_alpha   90.00
_cell.angle_beta   90.00
_cell.angle_gamma   90.00
#
_symmetry.space_group_name_H-M   'P 1'
#
loop_
_entity.id
_entity.type
_entity.pdbx_description
1 polymer ?
#
loop_
_entity_poly.entity_id
_entity_poly.type
_entity_poly.pdbx_seq_one_letter_code
_entity_poly.pdbx_strand_id
1 'polypeptide(L)'
;MPPTSGHLDALSTAVESVLSTEIAEIAYAQILDGLPTIDVFRDRYSSGLDIRHPLYQHTSLCPGVLERMRKYRAELDAQSLNYDDKLVEAFQRSSPGSKEFHLRLIEMVAVAVHQIAVLIFDLDESLHKNDGITSWEPPKDPRASPLPSHLRDLPPPITLFYHTAYSLKERYPNGIGDMVGYWAENRILGGVVLFDRGESGFECKDIYFHSDRQGVTFRIYKLLDDQVHALIDFLLNSSSADSCPLPTLGDKRNRDRVDPDDAIDEHGIFRDRWEREVPVKDFLLSTRVDEIGMFPHRADFRLSRISGGHHYKVTAHAPQERRKHNYNKITAQSTVAMPSQAVQRISVRWLPEPAYEDTETIALNVSGYFIDLRVDKQARTIQWSRAGERILLKDSPPTFRWTHIIDSLDLTVPDEAHFEKLPNGDDLEIGSTPCPHKGGAVTDYEEVWRDITPKASSGQLSWILQSVDGTTFVGRVGTIYLAIRKDPSRTFSARREDLGSAGTGWNTSFESGDVEALPRVAQVLETIEAGGKSWAEGDKLEIGSADFVVKAISAA
;
A
#
# COMPACT_ATOMS: atom_id res chain seq x y z
N MET A 1 11.36 5.89 28.19
CA MET A 1 12.76 5.80 28.68
C MET A 1 13.64 6.40 27.60
N PRO A 2 14.75 7.11 27.92
CA PRO A 2 15.65 7.56 26.86
C PRO A 2 16.34 6.33 26.22
N PRO A 3 16.73 6.38 24.94
CA PRO A 3 17.40 5.27 24.27
C PRO A 3 18.69 4.94 25.01
N THR A 4 18.91 3.66 25.33
CA THR A 4 20.21 3.15 25.74
C THR A 4 21.21 3.43 24.63
N SER A 5 22.20 4.29 24.88
CA SER A 5 23.08 4.92 23.87
C SER A 5 23.61 3.99 22.76
N GLY A 6 23.85 2.71 23.04
CA GLY A 6 24.36 1.75 22.05
C GLY A 6 23.46 1.46 20.84
N HIS A 7 22.12 1.54 20.95
CA HIS A 7 21.23 1.31 19.80
C HIS A 7 21.22 2.50 18.83
N LEU A 8 21.15 3.71 19.37
CA LEU A 8 21.19 4.92 18.58
C LEU A 8 22.54 5.06 17.89
N ASP A 9 23.64 4.85 18.63
CA ASP A 9 24.99 4.88 18.07
C ASP A 9 25.17 3.86 16.95
N ALA A 10 24.64 2.64 17.11
CA ALA A 10 24.68 1.60 16.08
C ALA A 10 23.89 2.00 14.83
N LEU A 11 22.69 2.57 15.00
CA LEU A 11 21.88 3.04 13.88
C LEU A 11 22.55 4.21 13.15
N SER A 12 23.04 5.21 13.89
CA SER A 12 23.75 6.35 13.30
C SER A 12 24.98 5.89 12.53
N THR A 13 25.79 4.99 13.10
CA THR A 13 26.94 4.39 12.42
C THR A 13 26.53 3.64 11.15
N ALA A 14 25.44 2.88 11.20
CA ALA A 14 24.95 2.11 10.08
C ALA A 14 24.44 3.00 8.92
N VAL A 15 23.65 4.04 9.23
CA VAL A 15 23.18 5.01 8.24
C VAL A 15 24.35 5.77 7.63
N GLU A 16 25.28 6.27 8.45
CA GLU A 16 26.49 6.95 7.98
C GLU A 16 27.36 6.05 7.07
N SER A 17 27.48 4.77 7.43
CA SER A 17 28.18 3.76 6.63
C SER A 17 27.57 3.64 5.23
N VAL A 18 26.25 3.51 5.12
CA VAL A 18 25.55 3.47 3.82
C VAL A 18 25.73 4.77 3.05
N LEU A 19 25.52 5.92 3.70
CA LEU A 19 25.64 7.24 3.06
C LEU A 19 27.07 7.55 2.60
N SER A 20 28.08 6.90 3.19
CA SER A 20 29.48 7.02 2.80
C SER A 20 29.85 6.30 1.51
N THR A 21 28.97 5.43 1.00
CA THR A 21 29.23 4.69 -0.23
C THR A 21 29.06 5.54 -1.48
N GLU A 22 29.86 5.26 -2.50
CA GLU A 22 29.73 5.88 -3.82
C GLU A 22 28.35 5.59 -4.44
N ILE A 23 27.81 4.37 -4.25
CA ILE A 23 26.51 4.01 -4.80
C ILE A 23 25.37 4.82 -4.18
N ALA A 24 25.42 5.14 -2.88
CA ALA A 24 24.45 6.03 -2.24
C ALA A 24 24.58 7.46 -2.75
N GLU A 25 25.81 7.99 -2.83
CA GLU A 25 26.05 9.34 -3.39
C GLU A 25 25.48 9.47 -4.80
N ILE A 26 25.76 8.51 -5.69
CA ILE A 26 25.29 8.54 -7.08
C ILE A 26 23.77 8.33 -7.17
N ALA A 27 23.20 7.42 -6.37
CA ALA A 27 21.76 7.15 -6.40
C ALA A 27 20.96 8.39 -5.97
N TYR A 28 21.31 9.01 -4.85
CA TYR A 28 20.66 10.23 -4.37
C TYR A 28 20.93 11.43 -5.26
N ALA A 29 22.13 11.55 -5.82
CA ALA A 29 22.43 12.60 -6.79
C ALA A 29 21.53 12.49 -8.04
N GLN A 30 21.21 11.29 -8.54
CA GLN A 30 20.28 11.14 -9.65
C GLN A 30 18.86 11.59 -9.28
N ILE A 31 18.39 11.30 -8.07
CA ILE A 31 17.08 11.79 -7.59
C ILE A 31 17.07 13.32 -7.59
N LEU A 32 18.14 13.95 -7.07
CA LEU A 32 18.28 15.41 -7.04
C LEU A 32 18.39 16.01 -8.45
N ASP A 33 19.10 15.34 -9.37
CA ASP A 33 19.19 15.71 -10.78
C ASP A 33 17.80 15.73 -11.43
N GLY A 34 16.98 14.74 -11.06
CA GLY A 34 15.62 14.54 -11.54
C GLY A 34 15.48 13.47 -12.62
N LEU A 35 16.60 12.89 -13.08
CA LEU A 35 16.62 11.76 -14.01
C LEU A 35 17.64 10.70 -13.59
N PRO A 36 17.31 9.41 -13.74
CA PRO A 36 18.35 8.38 -13.73
C PRO A 36 19.23 8.54 -14.98
N THR A 37 20.49 8.16 -14.87
CA THR A 37 21.33 7.90 -16.03
C THR A 37 20.78 6.70 -16.80
N ILE A 38 20.99 6.68 -18.12
CA ILE A 38 20.48 5.61 -18.96
C ILE A 38 21.02 4.23 -18.56
N ASP A 39 22.25 4.15 -18.08
CA ASP A 39 22.85 2.89 -17.65
C ASP A 39 22.16 2.36 -16.38
N VAL A 40 21.87 3.24 -15.43
CA VAL A 40 21.09 2.88 -14.22
C VAL A 40 19.66 2.48 -14.59
N PHE A 41 19.03 3.17 -15.54
CA PHE A 41 17.68 2.82 -15.98
C PHE A 41 17.61 1.49 -16.75
N ARG A 42 18.67 1.14 -17.47
CA ARG A 42 18.80 -0.14 -18.20
C ARG A 42 19.13 -1.31 -17.28
N ASP A 43 19.80 -1.06 -16.15
CA ASP A 43 20.11 -2.06 -15.13
C ASP A 43 18.87 -2.47 -14.32
N ARG A 44 17.89 -3.05 -15.02
CA ARG A 44 16.63 -3.56 -14.47
C ARG A 44 16.30 -4.92 -15.07
N TYR A 45 15.43 -5.66 -14.39
CA TYR A 45 15.01 -6.99 -14.83
C TYR A 45 14.28 -6.94 -16.18
N SER A 46 13.41 -5.95 -16.36
CA SER A 46 12.77 -5.67 -17.65
C SER A 46 12.91 -4.19 -18.03
N SER A 47 13.67 -3.90 -19.08
CA SER A 47 13.83 -2.54 -19.60
C SER A 47 12.88 -2.33 -20.80
N GLY A 48 11.73 -1.70 -20.57
CA GLY A 48 10.70 -1.45 -21.59
C GLY A 48 10.81 -0.12 -22.33
N LEU A 49 11.98 0.54 -22.36
CA LEU A 49 12.11 1.86 -22.98
C LEU A 49 12.17 1.79 -24.50
N ASP A 50 11.38 2.63 -25.19
CA ASP A 50 11.54 2.81 -26.63
C ASP A 50 12.90 3.45 -26.93
N ILE A 51 13.65 2.91 -27.90
CA ILE A 51 15.00 3.37 -28.28
C ILE A 51 15.13 4.87 -28.59
N ARG A 52 14.03 5.58 -28.84
CA ARG A 52 14.01 7.02 -29.12
C ARG A 52 13.74 7.88 -27.90
N HIS A 53 13.53 7.28 -26.74
CA HIS A 53 13.27 8.01 -25.50
C HIS A 53 14.45 8.96 -25.18
N PRO A 54 14.22 10.26 -24.93
CA PRO A 54 15.29 11.24 -24.71
C PRO A 54 16.28 10.88 -23.60
N LEU A 55 15.85 10.09 -22.61
CA LEU A 55 16.71 9.53 -21.55
C LEU A 55 17.98 8.86 -22.07
N TYR A 56 18.02 8.33 -23.30
CA TYR A 56 19.25 7.79 -23.90
C TYR A 56 20.39 8.81 -24.00
N GLN A 57 20.09 10.10 -23.93
CA GLN A 57 21.07 11.18 -23.93
C GLN A 57 21.59 11.50 -22.52
N HIS A 58 20.88 11.08 -21.47
CA HIS A 58 21.25 11.31 -20.08
C HIS A 58 22.25 10.25 -19.61
N THR A 59 23.52 10.44 -19.95
CA THR A 59 24.61 9.48 -19.68
C THR A 59 25.42 9.81 -18.42
N SER A 60 25.29 11.03 -17.90
CA SER A 60 25.98 11.51 -16.70
C SER A 60 25.10 12.54 -16.00
N LEU A 61 25.28 12.68 -14.68
CA LEU A 61 24.64 13.72 -13.87
C LEU A 61 24.91 15.13 -14.43
N CYS A 62 23.96 16.05 -14.25
CA CYS A 62 24.20 17.44 -14.62
C CYS A 62 25.31 18.09 -13.77
N PRO A 63 26.04 19.09 -14.31
CA PRO A 63 27.09 19.78 -13.58
C PRO A 63 26.59 20.40 -12.26
N GLY A 64 27.34 20.19 -11.17
CA GLY A 64 27.03 20.77 -9.86
C GLY A 64 26.11 19.93 -8.97
N VAL A 65 25.50 18.86 -9.49
CA VAL A 65 24.56 18.01 -8.72
C VAL A 65 25.30 17.24 -7.62
N LEU A 66 26.49 16.70 -7.90
CA LEU A 66 27.28 15.98 -6.90
C LEU A 66 27.74 16.90 -5.76
N GLU A 67 28.17 18.12 -6.07
CA GLU A 67 28.55 19.11 -5.07
C GLU A 67 27.37 19.50 -4.18
N ARG A 68 26.17 19.66 -4.76
CA ARG A 68 24.94 19.90 -4.01
C ARG A 68 24.56 18.70 -3.15
N MET A 69 24.66 17.49 -3.68
CA MET A 69 24.36 16.27 -2.94
C MET A 69 25.30 16.10 -1.73
N ARG A 70 26.59 16.38 -1.91
CA ARG A 70 27.57 16.39 -0.80
C ARG A 70 27.23 17.42 0.26
N LYS A 71 26.80 18.61 -0.14
CA LYS A 71 26.34 19.65 0.78
C LYS A 71 25.09 19.18 1.55
N TYR A 72 24.08 18.66 0.85
CA TYR A 72 22.88 18.12 1.48
C TYR A 72 23.22 17.02 2.49
N ARG A 73 24.10 16.08 2.11
CA ARG A 73 24.56 15.00 3.00
C ARG A 73 25.26 15.54 4.26
N ALA A 74 26.04 16.61 4.14
CA ALA A 74 26.71 17.23 5.30
C ALA A 74 25.74 17.96 6.24
N GLU A 75 24.58 18.39 5.74
CA GLU A 75 23.53 19.09 6.49
C GLU A 75 22.42 18.15 6.98
N LEU A 76 22.36 16.91 6.49
CA LEU A 76 21.36 15.91 6.85
C LEU A 76 21.52 15.48 8.31
N ASP A 77 20.50 15.76 9.11
CA ASP A 77 20.38 15.21 10.46
C ASP A 77 19.72 13.83 10.40
N ALA A 78 20.52 12.77 10.48
CA ALA A 78 20.00 11.40 10.48
C ALA A 78 19.08 11.11 11.69
N GLN A 79 19.15 11.90 12.76
CA GLN A 79 18.27 11.75 13.93
C GLN A 79 16.87 12.35 13.70
N SER A 80 16.68 13.15 12.64
CA SER A 80 15.38 13.72 12.29
C SER A 80 14.53 12.78 11.41
N LEU A 81 15.03 11.58 11.10
CA LEU A 81 14.28 10.56 10.35
C LEU A 81 13.17 9.98 11.22
N ASN A 82 12.00 9.75 10.62
CA ASN A 82 10.81 9.28 11.34
C ASN A 82 10.71 7.77 11.27
N TYR A 83 10.69 7.10 12.41
CA TYR A 83 10.52 5.65 12.49
C TYR A 83 9.19 5.31 13.14
N ASP A 84 8.57 4.21 12.71
CA ASP A 84 7.40 3.66 13.38
C ASP A 84 7.74 3.30 14.84
N ASP A 85 6.87 3.71 15.78
CA ASP A 85 7.12 3.54 17.21
C ASP A 85 7.31 2.07 17.59
N LYS A 86 6.58 1.13 16.95
CA LYS A 86 6.72 -0.30 17.22
C LYS A 86 8.06 -0.81 16.73
N LEU A 87 8.55 -0.33 15.59
CA LEU A 87 9.87 -0.66 15.08
C LEU A 87 10.97 -0.15 16.02
N VAL A 88 10.86 1.09 16.48
CA VAL A 88 11.80 1.67 17.46
C VAL A 88 11.81 0.84 18.75
N GLU A 89 10.64 0.52 19.29
CA GLU A 89 10.53 -0.31 20.50
C GLU A 89 11.13 -1.71 20.30
N ALA A 90 10.85 -2.36 19.18
CA ALA A 90 11.37 -3.69 18.88
C ALA A 90 12.90 -3.67 18.74
N PHE A 91 13.44 -2.67 18.06
CA PHE A 91 14.88 -2.48 17.97
C PHE A 91 15.50 -2.26 19.36
N GLN A 92 14.93 -1.37 20.18
CA GLN A 92 15.43 -1.10 21.54
C GLN A 92 15.34 -2.31 22.47
N ARG A 93 14.33 -3.17 22.32
CA ARG A 93 14.19 -4.40 23.13
C ARG A 93 15.16 -5.51 22.72
N SER A 94 15.63 -5.49 21.47
CA SER A 94 16.57 -6.49 20.99
C SER A 94 17.94 -6.33 21.66
N SER A 95 18.58 -7.46 22.01
CA SER A 95 19.90 -7.43 22.64
C SER A 95 20.99 -7.16 21.61
N PRO A 96 21.90 -6.18 21.81
CA PRO A 96 23.00 -5.91 20.88
C PRO A 96 23.80 -7.17 20.52
N GLY A 97 24.10 -7.34 19.24
CA GLY A 97 24.80 -8.53 18.70
C GLY A 97 23.92 -9.77 18.50
N SER A 98 22.65 -9.75 18.90
CA SER A 98 21.71 -10.85 18.62
C SER A 98 21.23 -10.84 17.16
N LYS A 99 20.74 -11.98 16.66
CA LYS A 99 20.11 -12.08 15.33
C LYS A 99 18.97 -11.06 15.18
N GLU A 100 18.14 -10.93 16.20
CA GLU A 100 17.01 -9.99 16.19
C GLU A 100 17.49 -8.53 16.07
N PHE A 101 18.51 -8.15 16.84
CA PHE A 101 19.11 -6.81 16.77
C PHE A 101 19.66 -6.52 15.37
N HIS A 102 20.37 -7.48 14.77
CA HIS A 102 20.90 -7.32 13.41
C HIS A 102 19.80 -7.13 12.37
N LEU A 103 18.74 -7.93 12.43
CA LEU A 103 17.65 -7.82 11.45
C LEU A 103 16.86 -6.51 11.62
N ARG A 104 16.60 -6.10 12.87
CA ARG A 104 15.97 -4.80 13.16
C ARG A 104 16.84 -3.61 12.78
N LEU A 105 18.17 -3.71 12.93
CA LEU A 105 19.09 -2.69 12.45
C LEU A 105 18.99 -2.53 10.93
N ILE A 106 18.97 -3.64 10.18
CA ILE A 106 18.83 -3.59 8.72
C ILE A 106 17.47 -3.00 8.33
N GLU A 107 16.39 -3.33 9.05
CA GLU A 107 15.06 -2.73 8.86
C GLU A 107 15.08 -1.21 9.04
N MET A 108 15.69 -0.72 10.13
CA MET A 108 15.86 0.72 10.37
C MET A 108 16.71 1.39 9.29
N VAL A 109 17.76 0.74 8.79
CA VAL A 109 18.59 1.25 7.69
C VAL A 109 17.81 1.32 6.38
N ALA A 110 17.00 0.30 6.05
CA ALA A 110 16.16 0.32 4.86
C ALA A 110 15.15 1.47 4.90
N VAL A 111 14.49 1.67 6.05
CA VAL A 111 13.57 2.79 6.29
C VAL A 111 14.28 4.14 6.18
N ALA A 112 15.51 4.27 6.67
CA ALA A 112 16.32 5.47 6.53
C ALA A 112 16.66 5.77 5.05
N VAL A 113 17.15 4.76 4.33
CA VAL A 113 17.50 4.87 2.91
C VAL A 113 16.30 5.33 2.08
N HIS A 114 15.14 4.74 2.36
CA HIS A 114 13.86 5.08 1.73
C HIS A 114 13.48 6.55 2.00
N GLN A 115 13.44 6.95 3.27
CA GLN A 115 13.04 8.32 3.66
C GLN A 115 13.96 9.39 3.10
N ILE A 116 15.28 9.16 3.09
CA ILE A 116 16.22 10.13 2.51
C ILE A 116 15.93 10.35 1.02
N ALA A 117 15.57 9.29 0.29
CA ALA A 117 15.15 9.42 -1.10
C ALA A 117 13.85 10.23 -1.26
N VAL A 118 12.86 10.00 -0.40
CA VAL A 118 11.62 10.80 -0.35
C VAL A 118 11.95 12.27 -0.10
N LEU A 119 12.74 12.56 0.94
CA LEU A 119 13.12 13.93 1.31
C LEU A 119 13.83 14.67 0.19
N ILE A 120 14.75 14.01 -0.52
CA ILE A 120 15.48 14.62 -1.65
C ILE A 120 14.55 14.85 -2.84
N PHE A 121 13.65 13.89 -3.12
CA PHE A 121 12.66 14.03 -4.19
C PHE A 121 11.70 15.20 -3.91
N ASP A 122 11.25 15.33 -2.66
CA ASP A 122 10.31 16.36 -2.22
C ASP A 122 10.91 17.77 -2.11
N LEU A 123 12.25 17.91 -2.19
CA LEU A 123 12.86 19.22 -2.45
C LEU A 123 12.33 19.82 -3.75
N ASP A 124 11.92 18.96 -4.69
CA ASP A 124 11.35 19.35 -5.98
C ASP A 124 12.30 20.31 -6.72
N GLU A 125 13.61 20.04 -6.67
CA GLU A 125 14.67 20.87 -7.27
C GLU A 125 15.21 20.29 -8.60
N SER A 126 14.49 19.34 -9.19
CA SER A 126 14.86 18.66 -10.44
C SER A 126 15.22 19.65 -11.56
N LEU A 127 16.34 19.38 -12.23
CA LEU A 127 16.83 20.15 -13.38
C LEU A 127 16.08 19.80 -14.68
N HIS A 128 15.30 18.71 -14.65
CA HIS A 128 14.66 18.09 -15.80
C HIS A 128 13.13 18.21 -15.77
N LYS A 129 12.56 19.16 -15.02
CA LYS A 129 11.09 19.34 -14.96
C LYS A 129 10.46 19.78 -16.29
N ASN A 130 11.19 20.51 -17.12
CA ASN A 130 10.66 21.22 -18.30
C ASN A 130 11.28 20.77 -19.62
N ASP A 131 12.06 19.69 -19.64
CA ASP A 131 12.71 19.19 -20.86
C ASP A 131 11.88 18.15 -21.61
N GLY A 132 10.73 17.76 -21.04
CA GLY A 132 9.78 16.81 -21.62
C GLY A 132 10.26 15.35 -21.62
N ILE A 133 11.36 15.03 -20.91
CA ILE A 133 11.92 13.67 -20.88
C ILE A 133 11.00 12.73 -20.09
N THR A 134 10.47 13.17 -18.96
CA THR A 134 9.58 12.36 -18.10
C THR A 134 8.16 12.24 -18.65
N SER A 135 7.72 13.18 -19.49
CA SER A 135 6.42 13.17 -20.16
C SER A 135 6.47 12.62 -21.59
N TRP A 136 7.59 12.02 -22.00
CA TRP A 136 7.77 11.57 -23.38
C TRP A 136 6.89 10.36 -23.68
N GLU A 137 6.17 10.39 -24.80
CA GLU A 137 5.36 9.27 -25.28
C GLU A 137 5.95 8.60 -26.52
N PRO A 138 5.91 7.25 -26.59
CA PRO A 138 6.33 6.55 -27.79
C PRO A 138 5.39 6.85 -28.96
N PRO A 139 5.93 7.06 -30.17
CA PRO A 139 5.14 7.18 -31.39
C PRO A 139 4.15 6.03 -31.57
N LYS A 140 2.88 6.39 -31.77
CA LYS A 140 1.76 5.44 -31.85
C LYS A 140 1.79 4.55 -33.10
N ASP A 141 2.51 4.93 -34.16
CA ASP A 141 2.70 4.08 -35.36
C ASP A 141 3.58 2.85 -35.03
N PRO A 142 3.09 1.61 -35.21
CA PRO A 142 3.85 0.37 -35.07
C PRO A 142 5.13 0.28 -35.89
N ARG A 143 5.21 1.00 -37.01
CA ARG A 143 6.40 1.04 -37.86
C ARG A 143 7.45 2.03 -37.36
N ALA A 144 7.05 2.93 -36.47
CA ALA A 144 7.94 3.91 -35.87
C ALA A 144 8.50 3.41 -34.54
N SER A 145 7.71 2.73 -33.70
CA SER A 145 8.15 2.23 -32.38
C SER A 145 8.31 0.70 -32.35
N PRO A 146 9.48 0.18 -31.91
CA PRO A 146 9.69 -1.25 -31.73
C PRO A 146 8.97 -1.82 -30.50
N LEU A 147 8.30 -0.99 -29.69
CA LEU A 147 7.57 -1.48 -28.53
C LEU A 147 6.34 -2.31 -28.95
N PRO A 148 6.00 -3.37 -28.18
CA PRO A 148 4.71 -4.05 -28.28
C PRO A 148 3.55 -3.06 -28.14
N SER A 149 2.42 -3.32 -28.82
CA SER A 149 1.25 -2.43 -28.81
C SER A 149 0.75 -2.10 -27.39
N HIS A 150 0.70 -3.10 -26.52
CA HIS A 150 0.25 -2.91 -25.14
C HIS A 150 1.16 -1.99 -24.31
N LEU A 151 2.47 -1.89 -24.61
CA LEU A 151 3.38 -0.96 -23.93
C LEU A 151 3.37 0.44 -24.55
N ARG A 152 3.09 0.54 -25.85
CA ARG A 152 3.02 1.81 -26.60
C ARG A 152 1.83 2.68 -26.20
N ASP A 153 0.75 2.01 -25.80
CA ASP A 153 -0.51 2.65 -25.44
C ASP A 153 -0.60 3.00 -23.94
N LEU A 154 0.38 2.57 -23.13
CA LEU A 154 0.49 2.98 -21.73
C LEU A 154 0.89 4.46 -21.63
N PRO A 155 0.37 5.20 -20.63
CA PRO A 155 0.88 6.53 -20.33
C PRO A 155 2.35 6.45 -19.90
N PRO A 156 3.13 7.53 -20.06
CA PRO A 156 4.48 7.62 -19.51
C PRO A 156 4.47 7.30 -18.01
N PRO A 157 5.53 6.66 -17.48
CA PRO A 157 5.62 6.41 -16.05
C PRO A 157 5.65 7.75 -15.32
N ILE A 158 4.90 7.84 -14.22
CA ILE A 158 4.75 9.07 -13.43
C ILE A 158 6.09 9.56 -12.84
N THR A 159 7.04 8.64 -12.66
CA THR A 159 8.44 8.91 -12.36
C THR A 159 9.31 7.86 -13.05
N LEU A 160 10.55 8.21 -13.41
CA LEU A 160 11.54 7.25 -13.92
C LEU A 160 12.32 6.55 -12.81
N PHE A 161 12.13 6.97 -11.55
CA PHE A 161 12.66 6.33 -10.34
C PHE A 161 11.60 5.38 -9.77
N TYR A 162 11.53 4.16 -10.30
CA TYR A 162 10.60 3.16 -9.81
C TYR A 162 11.18 1.76 -9.88
N HIS A 163 10.74 0.91 -8.96
CA HIS A 163 10.89 -0.54 -9.06
C HIS A 163 9.61 -1.11 -9.70
N THR A 164 9.75 -2.05 -10.63
CA THR A 164 8.63 -2.61 -11.42
C THR A 164 7.46 -3.15 -10.59
N ALA A 165 7.72 -3.78 -9.44
CA ALA A 165 6.69 -4.26 -8.51
C ALA A 165 6.16 -3.25 -7.47
N TYR A 166 6.76 -2.06 -7.31
CA TYR A 166 6.40 -1.11 -6.24
C TYR A 166 5.97 0.24 -6.84
N SER A 167 4.80 0.27 -7.45
CA SER A 167 4.28 1.42 -8.22
C SER A 167 2.90 1.90 -7.79
N LEU A 168 2.47 1.56 -6.56
CA LEU A 168 1.11 1.83 -6.06
C LEU A 168 1.00 3.16 -5.32
N LYS A 169 1.32 4.26 -6.01
CA LYS A 169 1.36 5.61 -5.41
C LYS A 169 0.09 5.98 -4.64
N GLU A 170 -1.08 5.48 -5.04
CA GLU A 170 -2.36 5.77 -4.37
C GLU A 170 -2.46 5.15 -2.97
N ARG A 171 -1.65 4.13 -2.68
CA ARG A 171 -1.61 3.42 -1.38
C ARG A 171 -0.47 3.87 -0.49
N TYR A 172 0.48 4.61 -1.05
CA TYR A 172 1.73 4.96 -0.41
C TYR A 172 1.59 6.27 0.37
N PRO A 173 2.02 6.34 1.66
CA PRO A 173 1.90 7.54 2.49
C PRO A 173 2.48 8.82 1.86
N ASN A 174 3.60 8.70 1.15
CA ASN A 174 4.27 9.78 0.43
C ASN A 174 4.04 9.71 -1.09
N GLY A 175 3.07 8.91 -1.54
CA GLY A 175 2.67 8.79 -2.94
C GLY A 175 3.81 8.38 -3.87
N ILE A 176 4.17 9.29 -4.78
CA ILE A 176 5.27 9.08 -5.73
C ILE A 176 6.62 9.00 -5.01
N GLY A 177 6.78 9.74 -3.90
CA GLY A 177 8.00 9.72 -3.09
C GLY A 177 8.37 8.32 -2.66
N ASP A 178 7.40 7.50 -2.21
CA ASP A 178 7.70 6.13 -1.79
C ASP A 178 8.12 5.22 -2.97
N MET A 179 7.64 5.49 -4.19
CA MET A 179 8.16 4.80 -5.40
C MET A 179 9.65 5.08 -5.59
N VAL A 180 10.06 6.33 -5.35
CA VAL A 180 11.47 6.76 -5.41
C VAL A 180 12.26 6.13 -4.26
N GLY A 181 11.67 6.02 -3.07
CA GLY A 181 12.26 5.34 -1.93
C GLY A 181 12.56 3.86 -2.21
N TYR A 182 11.60 3.11 -2.76
CA TYR A 182 11.81 1.72 -3.16
C TYR A 182 12.85 1.57 -4.28
N TRP A 183 12.87 2.53 -5.23
CA TRP A 183 13.92 2.58 -6.24
C TRP A 183 15.31 2.80 -5.61
N ALA A 184 15.42 3.67 -4.61
CA ALA A 184 16.67 3.95 -3.90
C ALA A 184 17.14 2.75 -3.08
N GLU A 185 16.25 2.05 -2.37
CA GLU A 185 16.59 0.79 -1.68
C GLU A 185 17.12 -0.25 -2.65
N ASN A 186 16.38 -0.49 -3.75
CA ASN A 186 16.83 -1.37 -4.81
C ASN A 186 18.22 -0.97 -5.29
N ARG A 187 18.45 0.33 -5.55
CA ARG A 187 19.73 0.81 -6.09
C ARG A 187 20.88 0.63 -5.10
N ILE A 188 20.72 1.12 -3.89
CA ILE A 188 21.76 1.27 -2.88
C ILE A 188 21.99 -0.05 -2.14
N LEU A 189 20.93 -0.67 -1.62
CA LEU A 189 21.04 -1.89 -0.83
C LEU A 189 21.17 -3.13 -1.71
N GLY A 190 20.56 -3.10 -2.90
CA GLY A 190 20.58 -4.19 -3.88
C GLY A 190 19.21 -4.81 -4.11
N GLY A 191 18.20 -4.46 -3.32
CA GLY A 191 16.81 -4.83 -3.49
C GLY A 191 15.94 -4.05 -2.50
N VAL A 192 14.63 -4.04 -2.71
CA VAL A 192 13.70 -3.64 -1.64
C VAL A 192 13.82 -4.65 -0.52
N VAL A 193 14.01 -4.16 0.70
CA VAL A 193 14.28 -5.01 1.87
C VAL A 193 12.98 -5.49 2.48
N LEU A 194 12.84 -6.81 2.60
CA LEU A 194 11.65 -7.49 3.08
C LEU A 194 12.00 -8.44 4.22
N PHE A 195 11.02 -8.78 5.05
CA PHE A 195 11.21 -9.65 6.20
C PHE A 195 10.17 -10.76 6.23
N ASP A 196 10.56 -11.95 6.68
CA ASP A 196 9.59 -12.95 7.14
C ASP A 196 8.97 -12.46 8.46
N ARG A 197 7.72 -12.01 8.36
CA ARG A 197 6.93 -11.41 9.43
C ARG A 197 6.21 -12.43 10.31
N GLY A 198 6.37 -13.72 10.04
CA GLY A 198 5.74 -14.79 10.79
C GLY A 198 4.22 -14.64 10.89
N GLU A 199 3.64 -15.28 11.91
CA GLU A 199 2.18 -15.30 12.11
C GLU A 199 1.69 -13.99 12.72
N SER A 200 2.54 -13.32 13.51
CA SER A 200 2.20 -12.04 14.15
C SER A 200 2.13 -10.87 13.16
N GLY A 201 2.63 -11.03 11.94
CA GLY A 201 2.76 -9.95 10.97
C GLY A 201 3.80 -8.89 11.33
N PHE A 202 4.56 -9.09 12.41
CA PHE A 202 5.60 -8.18 12.87
C PHE A 202 6.86 -8.89 13.34
N GLU A 203 6.95 -10.22 13.24
CA GLU A 203 8.22 -10.91 13.47
C GLU A 203 9.28 -10.45 12.46
N CYS A 204 10.52 -10.79 12.73
CA CYS A 204 11.63 -10.47 11.85
C CYS A 204 12.54 -11.70 11.81
N LYS A 205 12.03 -12.79 11.22
CA LYS A 205 12.69 -14.11 11.31
C LYS A 205 13.90 -14.19 10.40
N ASP A 206 13.74 -13.70 9.18
CA ASP A 206 14.72 -13.75 8.11
C ASP A 206 14.53 -12.54 7.19
N ILE A 207 15.59 -12.23 6.42
CA ILE A 207 15.64 -11.09 5.51
C ILE A 207 15.68 -11.55 4.05
N TYR A 208 14.90 -10.86 3.24
CA TYR A 208 14.71 -11.13 1.83
C TYR A 208 14.90 -9.86 1.03
N PHE A 209 15.50 -9.96 -0.15
CA PHE A 209 15.61 -8.84 -1.08
C PHE A 209 14.75 -9.11 -2.31
N HIS A 210 14.10 -8.05 -2.79
CA HIS A 210 13.45 -8.02 -4.09
C HIS A 210 14.22 -7.06 -5.01
N SER A 211 15.05 -7.62 -5.89
CA SER A 211 15.86 -6.84 -6.81
C SER A 211 15.15 -6.67 -8.15
N ASP A 212 15.20 -5.44 -8.67
CA ASP A 212 14.91 -5.13 -10.07
C ASP A 212 16.21 -4.76 -10.76
N ARG A 213 17.06 -5.79 -10.99
CA ARG A 213 18.42 -5.64 -11.54
C ARG A 213 18.65 -6.60 -12.68
N GLN A 214 19.43 -6.16 -13.66
CA GLN A 214 19.75 -7.01 -14.80
C GLN A 214 20.60 -8.21 -14.35
N GLY A 215 20.27 -9.41 -14.82
CA GLY A 215 21.03 -10.62 -14.47
C GLY A 215 20.79 -11.13 -13.05
N VAL A 216 19.86 -10.53 -12.31
CA VAL A 216 19.32 -11.03 -11.04
C VAL A 216 17.96 -11.71 -11.32
N THR A 217 17.38 -12.36 -10.31
CA THR A 217 16.06 -12.98 -10.40
C THR A 217 14.95 -11.96 -10.13
N PHE A 218 13.81 -12.09 -10.82
CA PHE A 218 12.60 -11.31 -10.49
C PHE A 218 11.96 -11.75 -9.17
N ARG A 219 12.30 -12.95 -8.68
CA ARG A 219 11.74 -13.49 -7.43
C ARG A 219 12.37 -12.80 -6.23
N ILE A 220 11.61 -12.71 -5.16
CA ILE A 220 12.14 -12.34 -3.86
C ILE A 220 13.05 -13.47 -3.40
N TYR A 221 14.23 -13.15 -2.88
CA TYR A 221 15.19 -14.16 -2.45
C TYR A 221 15.68 -13.90 -1.03
N LYS A 222 15.78 -14.98 -0.25
CA LYS A 222 16.37 -14.91 1.09
C LYS A 222 17.86 -14.60 0.98
N LEU A 223 18.37 -13.68 1.80
CA LEU A 223 19.82 -13.50 1.90
C LEU A 223 20.47 -14.70 2.59
N LEU A 224 21.67 -15.03 2.14
CA LEU A 224 22.49 -16.06 2.77
C LEU A 224 23.11 -15.54 4.06
N ASP A 225 23.44 -16.43 5.00
CA ASP A 225 24.06 -16.05 6.26
C ASP A 225 25.37 -15.26 6.06
N ASP A 226 26.18 -15.61 5.04
CA ASP A 226 27.41 -14.87 4.70
C ASP A 226 27.13 -13.47 4.15
N GLN A 227 26.06 -13.30 3.37
CA GLN A 227 25.60 -11.99 2.89
C GLN A 227 25.09 -11.12 4.05
N VAL A 228 24.30 -11.69 4.96
CA VAL A 228 23.80 -10.99 6.15
C VAL A 228 24.95 -10.58 7.07
N HIS A 229 25.90 -11.49 7.33
CA HIS A 229 27.07 -11.16 8.15
C HIS A 229 27.93 -10.07 7.51
N ALA A 230 28.22 -10.15 6.21
CA ALA A 230 28.99 -9.10 5.52
C ALA A 230 28.29 -7.74 5.59
N LEU A 231 26.96 -7.71 5.45
CA LEU A 231 26.17 -6.50 5.58
C LEU A 231 26.25 -5.92 7.00
N ILE A 232 26.04 -6.74 8.03
CA ILE A 232 26.10 -6.30 9.43
C ILE A 232 27.51 -5.83 9.81
N ASP A 233 28.55 -6.56 9.41
CA ASP A 233 29.93 -6.19 9.69
C ASP A 233 30.26 -4.82 9.07
N PHE A 234 29.79 -4.58 7.84
CA PHE A 234 29.91 -3.27 7.18
C PHE A 234 29.14 -2.17 7.92
N LEU A 235 27.87 -2.40 8.24
CA LEU A 235 27.01 -1.41 8.92
C LEU A 235 27.56 -1.01 10.30
N LEU A 236 28.21 -1.92 11.02
CA LEU A 236 28.68 -1.67 12.39
C LEU A 236 30.15 -1.24 12.48
N ASN A 237 31.02 -1.58 11.51
CA ASN A 237 32.47 -1.45 11.68
C ASN A 237 33.20 -0.66 10.58
N SER A 238 32.51 0.00 9.64
CA SER A 238 33.05 0.74 8.49
C SER A 238 34.53 1.15 8.58
N SER A 239 35.42 0.26 8.12
CA SER A 239 36.89 0.48 8.21
C SER A 239 37.62 0.50 6.87
N SER A 240 36.94 0.31 5.72
CA SER A 240 37.42 0.73 4.38
C SER A 240 36.36 0.50 3.29
N ALA A 241 36.41 1.28 2.19
CA ALA A 241 35.55 1.07 1.02
C ALA A 241 35.79 -0.27 0.30
N ASP A 242 36.98 -0.86 0.45
CA ASP A 242 37.39 -2.11 -0.20
C ASP A 242 36.63 -3.36 0.30
N SER A 243 35.84 -3.24 1.37
CA SER A 243 35.02 -4.31 1.95
C SER A 243 33.51 -4.05 1.91
N CYS A 244 33.05 -3.08 1.11
CA CYS A 244 31.63 -2.73 1.02
C CYS A 244 30.80 -3.85 0.33
N PRO A 245 29.76 -4.41 0.99
CA PRO A 245 28.91 -5.44 0.40
C PRO A 245 27.76 -4.87 -0.44
N LEU A 246 27.65 -3.54 -0.55
CA LEU A 246 26.56 -2.87 -1.25
C LEU A 246 26.92 -2.60 -2.72
N PRO A 247 25.99 -2.85 -3.66
CA PRO A 247 24.67 -3.47 -3.46
C PRO A 247 24.81 -4.99 -3.24
N THR A 248 24.09 -5.53 -2.26
CA THR A 248 24.07 -6.97 -1.98
C THR A 248 23.08 -7.66 -2.92
N LEU A 249 23.57 -8.23 -4.02
CA LEU A 249 22.75 -8.89 -5.03
C LEU A 249 22.66 -10.40 -4.81
N GLY A 250 21.50 -10.96 -5.16
CA GLY A 250 21.26 -12.40 -5.16
C GLY A 250 22.00 -13.09 -6.29
N ASP A 251 22.58 -14.25 -5.99
CA ASP A 251 23.25 -15.10 -6.98
C ASP A 251 22.63 -16.51 -7.05
N LYS A 252 23.25 -17.42 -7.80
CA LYS A 252 22.80 -18.82 -7.95
C LYS A 252 22.74 -19.63 -6.64
N ARG A 253 23.34 -19.13 -5.56
CA ARG A 253 23.34 -19.70 -4.21
C ARG A 253 22.08 -19.32 -3.43
N ASN A 254 21.47 -18.15 -3.69
CA ASN A 254 20.19 -17.74 -3.12
C ASN A 254 19.06 -18.58 -3.72
N ARG A 255 18.86 -19.80 -3.20
CA ARG A 255 17.91 -20.79 -3.73
C ARG A 255 16.54 -20.76 -3.06
N ASP A 256 16.47 -20.13 -1.88
CA ASP A 256 15.21 -19.87 -1.20
C ASP A 256 14.62 -18.60 -1.81
N ARG A 257 13.63 -18.81 -2.69
CA ARG A 257 13.03 -17.77 -3.52
C ARG A 257 11.52 -17.92 -3.48
N VAL A 258 10.84 -16.78 -3.42
CA VAL A 258 9.40 -16.68 -3.36
C VAL A 258 8.92 -15.81 -4.52
N ASP A 259 7.87 -16.26 -5.21
CA ASP A 259 7.24 -15.46 -6.25
C ASP A 259 6.60 -14.22 -5.59
N PRO A 260 6.78 -13.01 -6.14
CA PRO A 260 6.27 -11.79 -5.50
C PRO A 260 4.77 -11.81 -5.20
N ASP A 261 4.01 -12.51 -6.03
CA ASP A 261 2.56 -12.67 -5.94
C ASP A 261 2.12 -13.47 -4.70
N ASP A 262 2.93 -14.44 -4.26
CA ASP A 262 2.62 -15.33 -3.14
C ASP A 262 3.26 -14.82 -1.82
N ALA A 263 4.15 -13.83 -1.92
CA ALA A 263 5.03 -13.42 -0.82
C ALA A 263 4.28 -12.94 0.42
N ILE A 264 3.26 -12.10 0.25
CA ILE A 264 2.53 -11.49 1.36
C ILE A 264 1.59 -12.51 2.02
N ASP A 265 0.72 -13.13 1.21
CA ASP A 265 -0.40 -13.93 1.73
C ASP A 265 -0.02 -15.37 2.06
N GLU A 266 0.89 -15.99 1.30
CA GLU A 266 1.27 -17.40 1.53
C GLU A 266 2.51 -17.52 2.41
N HIS A 267 3.41 -16.54 2.35
CA HIS A 267 4.72 -16.63 2.99
C HIS A 267 4.96 -15.59 4.10
N GLY A 268 4.10 -14.58 4.25
CA GLY A 268 4.29 -13.53 5.25
C GLY A 268 5.55 -12.69 5.03
N ILE A 269 6.04 -12.58 3.79
CA ILE A 269 7.27 -11.86 3.41
C ILE A 269 6.91 -10.47 2.91
N PHE A 270 7.05 -9.48 3.79
CA PHE A 270 6.85 -8.06 3.49
C PHE A 270 7.60 -7.17 4.47
N ARG A 271 7.91 -5.93 4.09
CA ARG A 271 8.27 -4.90 5.07
C ARG A 271 7.00 -4.23 5.57
N ASP A 272 6.24 -3.66 4.63
CA ASP A 272 4.96 -3.01 4.86
C ASP A 272 3.86 -3.78 4.12
N ARG A 273 2.78 -4.19 4.80
CA ARG A 273 1.74 -5.02 4.18
C ARG A 273 1.06 -4.36 2.96
N TRP A 274 1.16 -3.04 2.83
CA TRP A 274 0.62 -2.24 1.73
C TRP A 274 1.61 -1.99 0.58
N GLU A 275 2.85 -2.48 0.66
CA GLU A 275 3.91 -2.16 -0.30
C GLU A 275 3.66 -2.69 -1.72
N ARG A 276 2.89 -3.77 -1.88
CA ARG A 276 2.59 -4.44 -3.15
C ARG A 276 1.12 -4.85 -3.25
N GLU A 277 0.66 -5.09 -4.49
CA GLU A 277 -0.64 -5.69 -4.77
C GLU A 277 -0.56 -7.18 -4.47
N VAL A 278 -1.63 -7.71 -3.87
CA VAL A 278 -1.84 -9.15 -3.74
C VAL A 278 -2.70 -9.55 -4.94
N PRO A 279 -2.17 -10.31 -5.91
CA PRO A 279 -2.94 -10.68 -7.09
C PRO A 279 -4.13 -11.58 -6.71
N VAL A 280 -5.32 -11.27 -7.24
CA VAL A 280 -6.46 -12.17 -7.18
C VAL A 280 -6.15 -13.39 -8.05
N LYS A 281 -6.11 -14.59 -7.46
CA LYS A 281 -5.57 -15.85 -8.02
C LYS A 281 -6.14 -16.38 -9.35
N ASP A 282 -6.99 -15.63 -10.05
CA ASP A 282 -7.67 -16.08 -11.27
C ASP A 282 -6.99 -15.69 -12.59
N PHE A 283 -5.88 -14.97 -12.55
CA PHE A 283 -5.05 -14.73 -13.73
C PHE A 283 -3.62 -15.13 -13.39
N LEU A 284 -2.99 -15.95 -14.25
CA LEU A 284 -1.53 -16.07 -14.50
C LEU A 284 -1.13 -17.54 -14.79
N LEU A 285 -1.47 -18.00 -16.00
CA LEU A 285 -0.89 -19.22 -16.59
C LEU A 285 -0.12 -18.97 -17.89
N SER A 286 0.01 -17.72 -18.36
CA SER A 286 0.61 -17.47 -19.69
C SER A 286 2.09 -17.08 -19.71
N THR A 287 2.72 -16.76 -18.57
CA THR A 287 4.16 -16.44 -18.49
C THR A 287 5.03 -17.58 -17.92
N ARG A 288 4.42 -18.69 -17.52
CA ARG A 288 5.05 -19.78 -16.74
C ARG A 288 6.02 -20.73 -17.48
N VAL A 289 6.32 -20.52 -18.77
CA VAL A 289 6.94 -21.60 -19.59
C VAL A 289 8.45 -21.43 -19.87
N ASP A 290 9.01 -20.21 -19.81
CA ASP A 290 10.37 -20.00 -20.34
C ASP A 290 11.53 -20.15 -19.33
N GLU A 291 11.28 -20.19 -18.02
CA GLU A 291 12.36 -20.00 -17.02
C GLU A 291 12.71 -21.19 -16.11
N ILE A 292 12.09 -22.36 -16.32
CA ILE A 292 12.50 -23.62 -15.63
C ILE A 292 13.98 -23.97 -15.91
N GLY A 293 14.60 -23.38 -16.94
CA GLY A 293 15.95 -23.70 -17.40
C GLY A 293 17.11 -22.97 -16.72
N MET A 294 16.94 -21.76 -16.16
CA MET A 294 18.12 -20.92 -15.79
C MET A 294 18.46 -20.89 -14.29
N PHE A 295 17.49 -21.05 -13.38
CA PHE A 295 17.75 -21.14 -11.93
C PHE A 295 16.70 -22.03 -11.21
N PRO A 296 16.84 -23.36 -11.25
CA PRO A 296 15.83 -24.28 -10.73
C PRO A 296 15.72 -24.29 -9.20
N HIS A 297 14.48 -24.34 -8.70
CA HIS A 297 14.09 -24.44 -7.29
C HIS A 297 14.20 -25.90 -6.77
N ARG A 298 14.24 -26.10 -5.44
CA ARG A 298 14.26 -27.45 -4.81
C ARG A 298 13.00 -28.27 -5.12
N ALA A 299 11.86 -27.62 -5.39
CA ALA A 299 10.63 -28.28 -5.83
C ALA A 299 10.66 -28.70 -7.32
N ASP A 300 11.46 -28.04 -8.15
CA ASP A 300 11.57 -28.37 -9.58
C ASP A 300 12.27 -29.72 -9.80
N PHE A 301 13.14 -30.13 -8.86
CA PHE A 301 13.76 -31.46 -8.84
C PHE A 301 12.81 -32.59 -8.40
N ARG A 302 11.65 -32.28 -7.78
CA ARG A 302 10.63 -33.30 -7.46
C ARG A 302 9.72 -33.59 -8.65
N LEU A 303 9.44 -32.58 -9.49
CA LEU A 303 8.65 -32.77 -10.71
C LEU A 303 9.42 -33.56 -11.79
N SER A 304 10.75 -33.40 -11.89
CA SER A 304 11.58 -34.11 -12.87
C SER A 304 11.74 -35.62 -12.61
N ARG A 305 11.35 -36.12 -11.42
CA ARG A 305 11.42 -37.55 -11.07
C ARG A 305 10.08 -38.28 -11.16
N ILE A 306 8.97 -37.58 -11.31
CA ILE A 306 7.62 -38.17 -11.33
C ILE A 306 7.06 -38.26 -12.77
N SER A 307 7.46 -37.38 -13.69
CA SER A 307 7.12 -37.52 -15.11
C SER A 307 8.22 -38.27 -15.87
N GLY A 308 8.08 -39.59 -15.95
CA GLY A 308 8.85 -40.43 -16.86
C GLY A 308 8.92 -39.80 -18.26
N GLY A 309 10.14 -39.70 -18.77
CA GLY A 309 10.50 -38.76 -19.82
C GLY A 309 9.66 -38.84 -21.09
N HIS A 310 9.25 -37.68 -21.60
CA HIS A 310 8.96 -37.47 -23.01
C HIS A 310 9.55 -36.12 -23.40
N HIS A 311 10.61 -36.17 -24.23
CA HIS A 311 11.10 -35.02 -24.98
C HIS A 311 9.99 -34.50 -25.89
N TYR A 312 9.58 -33.25 -25.72
CA TYR A 312 8.80 -32.56 -26.75
C TYR A 312 9.74 -31.66 -27.56
N LYS A 313 9.96 -32.08 -28.81
CA LYS A 313 10.61 -31.29 -29.86
C LYS A 313 9.73 -30.10 -30.22
N VAL A 314 10.37 -28.94 -30.34
CA VAL A 314 9.82 -27.73 -30.94
C VAL A 314 9.66 -27.92 -32.45
N THR A 315 8.46 -27.70 -32.97
CA THR A 315 8.25 -27.36 -34.39
C THR A 315 7.28 -26.20 -34.49
N ALA A 316 7.77 -25.11 -35.05
CA ALA A 316 7.03 -23.91 -35.39
C ALA A 316 6.09 -24.17 -36.59
N HIS A 317 4.83 -23.76 -36.49
CA HIS A 317 3.98 -23.52 -37.66
C HIS A 317 3.21 -22.21 -37.55
N ALA A 318 3.14 -21.55 -38.71
CA ALA A 318 2.70 -20.20 -38.98
C ALA A 318 1.16 -20.01 -38.86
N PRO A 319 0.66 -18.76 -38.81
CA PRO A 319 -0.68 -18.45 -38.32
C PRO A 319 -1.74 -18.56 -39.41
N GLN A 320 -2.85 -19.23 -39.13
CA GLN A 320 -4.06 -19.14 -39.95
C GLN A 320 -5.30 -18.83 -39.12
N GLU A 321 -5.96 -17.77 -39.61
CA GLU A 321 -7.36 -17.38 -39.46
C GLU A 321 -7.92 -17.08 -38.06
N ARG A 322 -7.79 -15.80 -37.70
CA ARG A 322 -8.60 -15.11 -36.69
C ARG A 322 -10.09 -15.22 -37.04
N ARG A 323 -10.80 -16.15 -36.38
CA ARG A 323 -12.25 -16.00 -36.17
C ARG A 323 -12.48 -14.80 -35.24
N LYS A 324 -12.97 -13.70 -35.81
CA LYS A 324 -13.56 -12.56 -35.10
C LYS A 324 -14.61 -13.07 -34.12
N HIS A 325 -14.25 -13.22 -32.85
CA HIS A 325 -15.23 -13.33 -31.76
C HIS A 325 -15.39 -11.94 -31.15
N ASN A 326 -16.65 -11.53 -31.06
CA ASN A 326 -17.10 -10.23 -30.59
C ASN A 326 -16.54 -9.91 -29.21
N TYR A 327 -15.80 -8.81 -29.11
CA TYR A 327 -15.24 -8.21 -27.90
C TYR A 327 -16.29 -7.50 -27.01
N ASN A 328 -17.58 -7.82 -27.14
CA ASN A 328 -18.68 -7.12 -26.44
C ASN A 328 -19.53 -8.04 -25.54
N LYS A 329 -18.94 -9.08 -24.91
CA LYS A 329 -19.73 -9.93 -24.00
C LYS A 329 -18.96 -10.60 -22.86
N ILE A 330 -17.91 -9.97 -22.34
CA ILE A 330 -17.27 -10.36 -21.08
C ILE A 330 -17.13 -9.12 -20.18
N THR A 331 -18.27 -8.50 -19.89
CA THR A 331 -18.48 -7.54 -18.79
C THR A 331 -19.81 -7.90 -18.13
N ALA A 332 -19.89 -9.15 -17.72
CA ALA A 332 -20.94 -9.67 -16.86
C ALA A 332 -20.43 -10.97 -16.22
N GLN A 333 -19.25 -10.91 -15.59
CA GLN A 333 -19.06 -11.77 -14.43
C GLN A 333 -19.89 -11.14 -13.33
N SER A 334 -20.83 -11.90 -12.81
CA SER A 334 -21.70 -11.50 -11.72
C SER A 334 -20.85 -11.18 -10.51
N THR A 335 -20.43 -9.92 -10.36
CA THR A 335 -20.14 -9.34 -9.06
C THR A 335 -21.40 -9.59 -8.24
N VAL A 336 -21.32 -10.43 -7.22
CA VAL A 336 -22.36 -10.39 -6.20
C VAL A 336 -22.24 -8.98 -5.62
N ALA A 337 -23.08 -8.07 -6.09
CA ALA A 337 -23.10 -6.70 -5.60
C ALA A 337 -23.38 -6.81 -4.10
N MET A 338 -22.39 -6.44 -3.28
CA MET A 338 -22.62 -6.38 -1.84
C MET A 338 -23.69 -5.32 -1.60
N PRO A 339 -24.81 -5.67 -0.96
CA PRO A 339 -25.85 -4.71 -0.72
C PRO A 339 -25.30 -3.57 0.13
N SER A 340 -25.78 -2.35 -0.13
CA SER A 340 -25.48 -1.22 0.76
C SER A 340 -26.15 -1.48 2.09
N GLN A 341 -25.43 -1.27 3.20
CA GLN A 341 -25.92 -1.58 4.54
C GLN A 341 -25.68 -0.42 5.50
N ALA A 342 -26.70 -0.07 6.26
CA ALA A 342 -26.55 0.62 7.52
C ALA A 342 -26.65 -0.41 8.64
N VAL A 343 -25.59 -0.57 9.43
CA VAL A 343 -25.53 -1.54 10.53
C VAL A 343 -25.36 -0.85 11.86
N GLN A 344 -25.97 -1.40 12.90
CA GLN A 344 -25.83 -0.96 14.28
C GLN A 344 -25.14 -2.04 15.10
N ARG A 345 -24.13 -1.67 15.88
CA ARG A 345 -23.51 -2.60 16.83
C ARG A 345 -24.44 -2.81 18.02
N ILE A 346 -24.75 -4.07 18.28
CA ILE A 346 -25.61 -4.53 19.38
C ILE A 346 -24.78 -4.80 20.62
N SER A 347 -23.57 -5.35 20.44
CA SER A 347 -22.63 -5.60 21.50
C SER A 347 -21.21 -5.78 21.00
N VAL A 348 -20.25 -5.49 21.86
CA VAL A 348 -18.84 -5.87 21.74
C VAL A 348 -18.40 -6.67 22.97
N ARG A 349 -17.53 -7.64 22.78
CA ARG A 349 -16.74 -8.23 23.88
C ARG A 349 -15.29 -8.40 23.48
N TRP A 350 -14.42 -8.22 24.46
CA TRP A 350 -12.99 -8.49 24.36
C TRP A 350 -12.70 -9.76 25.14
N LEU A 351 -12.43 -10.86 24.45
CA LEU A 351 -12.41 -12.17 25.07
C LEU A 351 -11.36 -12.25 26.19
N PRO A 352 -11.67 -12.95 27.30
CA PRO A 352 -12.90 -13.72 27.58
C PRO A 352 -14.01 -12.92 28.29
N GLU A 353 -13.98 -11.59 28.25
CA GLU A 353 -14.90 -10.74 29.04
C GLU A 353 -16.36 -10.83 28.53
N PRO A 354 -17.36 -10.53 29.39
CA PRO A 354 -18.76 -10.45 28.98
C PRO A 354 -19.00 -9.37 27.92
N ALA A 355 -20.01 -9.59 27.08
CA ALA A 355 -20.46 -8.61 26.09
C ALA A 355 -21.12 -7.39 26.74
N TYR A 356 -20.84 -6.22 26.19
CA TYR A 356 -21.39 -4.93 26.59
C TYR A 356 -21.62 -4.05 25.35
N GLU A 357 -22.32 -2.92 25.52
CA GLU A 357 -22.44 -1.90 24.48
C GLU A 357 -22.62 -0.52 25.12
N ASP A 358 -21.51 0.17 25.29
CA ASP A 358 -21.42 1.51 25.87
C ASP A 358 -21.57 2.63 24.82
N THR A 359 -21.68 2.27 23.53
CA THR A 359 -21.81 3.24 22.44
C THR A 359 -23.11 3.11 21.64
N GLU A 360 -23.49 4.18 20.98
CA GLU A 360 -24.38 4.17 19.82
C GLU A 360 -23.54 4.07 18.55
N THR A 361 -23.02 2.88 18.26
CA THR A 361 -22.20 2.62 17.07
C THR A 361 -23.06 2.34 15.85
N ILE A 362 -22.82 3.11 14.79
CA ILE A 362 -23.39 2.91 13.45
C ILE A 362 -22.27 2.85 12.42
N ALA A 363 -22.37 1.90 11.50
CA ALA A 363 -21.54 1.87 10.30
C ALA A 363 -22.39 1.88 9.02
N LEU A 364 -21.94 2.65 8.03
CA LEU A 364 -22.46 2.64 6.67
C LEU A 364 -21.48 1.88 5.78
N ASN A 365 -22.00 1.01 4.94
CA ASN A 365 -21.26 0.24 3.97
C ASN A 365 -21.87 0.43 2.58
N VAL A 366 -21.07 0.84 1.60
CA VAL A 366 -21.50 0.97 0.20
C VAL A 366 -20.38 0.47 -0.70
N SER A 367 -20.64 -0.57 -1.50
CA SER A 367 -19.63 -1.22 -2.34
C SER A 367 -18.36 -1.54 -1.54
N GLY A 368 -17.19 -1.03 -1.96
CA GLY A 368 -15.90 -1.23 -1.31
C GLY A 368 -15.52 -0.16 -0.28
N TYR A 369 -16.47 0.59 0.27
CA TYR A 369 -16.19 1.68 1.22
C TYR A 369 -17.10 1.61 2.46
N PHE A 370 -16.62 2.21 3.55
CA PHE A 370 -17.37 2.31 4.81
C PHE A 370 -17.15 3.62 5.56
N ILE A 371 -18.08 3.95 6.45
CA ILE A 371 -17.97 4.99 7.48
C ILE A 371 -18.49 4.41 8.80
N ASP A 372 -17.68 4.41 9.85
CA ASP A 372 -18.01 3.94 11.21
C ASP A 372 -17.97 5.12 12.21
N LEU A 373 -19.01 5.27 13.00
CA LEU A 373 -19.13 6.29 14.04
C LEU A 373 -19.60 5.66 15.36
N ARG A 374 -18.75 5.71 16.38
CA ARG A 374 -19.00 5.21 17.73
C ARG A 374 -19.16 6.38 18.69
N VAL A 375 -20.40 6.63 19.13
CA VAL A 375 -20.71 7.70 20.08
C VAL A 375 -20.91 7.12 21.48
N ASP A 376 -20.19 7.62 22.47
CA ASP A 376 -20.41 7.23 23.86
C ASP A 376 -21.84 7.57 24.32
N LYS A 377 -22.56 6.59 24.88
CA LYS A 377 -23.96 6.76 25.29
C LYS A 377 -24.14 7.78 26.42
N GLN A 378 -23.18 7.87 27.33
CA GLN A 378 -23.27 8.73 28.51
C GLN A 378 -22.68 10.11 28.25
N ALA A 379 -21.43 10.16 27.80
CA ALA A 379 -20.69 11.39 27.56
C ALA A 379 -21.18 12.13 26.31
N ARG A 380 -21.82 11.42 25.36
CA ARG A 380 -22.21 11.98 24.07
C ARG A 380 -21.02 12.60 23.34
N THR A 381 -19.90 11.91 23.37
CA THR A 381 -18.66 12.27 22.66
C THR A 381 -18.27 11.17 21.69
N ILE A 382 -17.41 11.48 20.72
CA ILE A 382 -16.83 10.47 19.83
C ILE A 382 -15.92 9.56 20.67
N GLN A 383 -16.26 8.27 20.77
CA GLN A 383 -15.37 7.26 21.35
C GLN A 383 -14.32 6.86 20.30
N TRP A 384 -14.78 6.56 19.09
CA TRP A 384 -13.94 6.25 17.94
C TRP A 384 -14.76 6.47 16.67
N SER A 385 -14.15 6.96 15.61
CA SER A 385 -14.77 7.03 14.29
C SER A 385 -13.71 6.93 13.21
N ARG A 386 -14.08 6.27 12.10
CA ARG A 386 -13.17 5.97 11.00
C ARG A 386 -13.92 5.80 9.69
N ALA A 387 -13.22 6.01 8.59
CA ALA A 387 -13.70 5.72 7.25
C ALA A 387 -12.55 5.29 6.34
N GLY A 388 -12.88 4.48 5.35
CA GLY A 388 -11.92 3.98 4.38
C GLY A 388 -12.51 2.92 3.46
N GLU A 389 -11.64 2.05 2.97
CA GLU A 389 -12.00 0.96 2.08
C GLU A 389 -12.39 -0.27 2.89
N ARG A 390 -13.42 -0.97 2.41
CA ARG A 390 -13.86 -2.28 2.90
C ARG A 390 -13.59 -3.30 1.81
N ILE A 391 -12.61 -4.16 2.05
CA ILE A 391 -12.08 -5.11 1.08
C ILE A 391 -12.54 -6.51 1.45
N LEU A 392 -13.21 -7.21 0.53
CA LEU A 392 -13.57 -8.62 0.70
C LEU A 392 -12.33 -9.49 0.48
N LEU A 393 -11.87 -10.18 1.53
CA LEU A 393 -10.72 -11.08 1.48
C LEU A 393 -11.12 -12.52 1.17
N LYS A 394 -12.31 -12.93 1.63
CA LYS A 394 -12.80 -14.32 1.51
C LYS A 394 -14.32 -14.34 1.51
N ASP A 395 -14.93 -15.15 0.64
CA ASP A 395 -16.40 -15.26 0.58
C ASP A 395 -17.02 -16.12 1.69
N SER A 396 -16.28 -17.10 2.23
CA SER A 396 -16.86 -18.08 3.18
C SER A 396 -15.85 -18.60 4.24
N PRO A 397 -16.05 -18.30 5.54
CA PRO A 397 -16.95 -17.24 6.02
C PRO A 397 -16.55 -15.89 5.41
N PRO A 398 -17.50 -14.99 5.13
CA PRO A 398 -17.22 -13.65 4.65
C PRO A 398 -16.17 -12.99 5.54
N THR A 399 -15.01 -12.66 4.98
CA THR A 399 -13.90 -12.05 5.70
C THR A 399 -13.57 -10.73 5.04
N PHE A 400 -13.51 -9.67 5.84
CA PHE A 400 -13.27 -8.32 5.36
C PHE A 400 -12.03 -7.72 6.01
N ARG A 401 -11.40 -6.80 5.29
CA ARG A 401 -10.38 -5.89 5.79
C ARG A 401 -10.91 -4.46 5.68
N TRP A 402 -10.74 -3.66 6.72
CA TRP A 402 -11.09 -2.24 6.69
C TRP A 402 -9.83 -1.39 6.78
N THR A 403 -9.62 -0.51 5.79
CA THR A 403 -8.52 0.45 5.82
C THR A 403 -8.95 1.73 6.55
N HIS A 404 -7.98 2.43 7.13
CA HIS A 404 -8.23 3.65 7.89
C HIS A 404 -7.68 4.85 7.12
N ILE A 405 -8.48 5.40 6.21
CA ILE A 405 -8.09 6.64 5.49
C ILE A 405 -8.22 7.83 6.44
N ILE A 406 -9.30 7.85 7.23
CA ILE A 406 -9.50 8.78 8.34
C ILE A 406 -9.81 7.97 9.59
N ASP A 407 -9.15 8.30 10.70
CA ASP A 407 -9.35 7.65 12.01
C ASP A 407 -9.17 8.66 13.15
N SER A 408 -10.12 8.69 14.09
CA SER A 408 -10.12 9.65 15.21
C SER A 408 -9.09 9.36 16.30
N LEU A 409 -8.51 8.17 16.31
CA LEU A 409 -7.48 7.70 17.24
C LEU A 409 -6.10 7.60 16.56
N ASP A 410 -5.96 8.10 15.33
CA ASP A 410 -4.73 8.03 14.52
C ASP A 410 -4.25 6.59 14.25
N LEU A 411 -5.16 5.60 14.34
CA LEU A 411 -4.84 4.22 14.00
C LEU A 411 -4.80 4.05 12.47
N THR A 412 -3.67 3.56 11.94
CA THR A 412 -3.46 3.33 10.50
C THR A 412 -3.43 1.86 10.11
N VAL A 413 -3.41 0.97 11.11
CA VAL A 413 -3.37 -0.48 10.90
C VAL A 413 -4.75 -0.97 10.49
N PRO A 414 -4.92 -1.60 9.31
CA PRO A 414 -6.17 -2.23 8.94
C PRO A 414 -6.54 -3.35 9.90
N ASP A 415 -7.80 -3.46 10.25
CA ASP A 415 -8.39 -4.59 10.96
C ASP A 415 -8.97 -5.60 9.96
N GLU A 416 -8.91 -6.88 10.35
CA GLU A 416 -9.47 -8.00 9.60
C GLU A 416 -10.40 -8.78 10.52
N ALA A 417 -11.59 -9.10 10.03
CA ALA A 417 -12.55 -9.91 10.75
C ALA A 417 -13.39 -10.75 9.80
N HIS A 418 -13.83 -11.91 10.30
CA HIS A 418 -14.77 -12.76 9.59
C HIS A 418 -16.14 -12.69 10.24
N PHE A 419 -17.17 -12.98 9.45
CA PHE A 419 -18.56 -12.90 9.86
C PHE A 419 -19.25 -14.25 9.84
N GLU A 420 -20.02 -14.51 10.88
CA GLU A 420 -20.97 -15.60 10.96
C GLU A 420 -22.40 -15.07 11.13
N LYS A 421 -23.37 -15.67 10.45
CA LYS A 421 -24.78 -15.32 10.64
C LYS A 421 -25.33 -15.98 11.90
N LEU A 422 -25.85 -15.18 12.81
CA LEU A 422 -26.54 -15.67 14.00
C LEU A 422 -27.98 -16.13 13.66
N PRO A 423 -28.58 -17.03 14.46
CA PRO A 423 -29.95 -17.53 14.22
C PRO A 423 -31.04 -16.46 14.18
N ASN A 424 -30.80 -15.29 14.78
CA ASN A 424 -31.72 -14.16 14.78
C ASN A 424 -31.56 -13.24 13.55
N GLY A 425 -30.60 -13.51 12.67
CA GLY A 425 -30.31 -12.73 11.46
C GLY A 425 -29.20 -11.68 11.61
N ASP A 426 -28.79 -11.39 12.85
CA ASP A 426 -27.65 -10.50 13.14
C ASP A 426 -26.34 -11.15 12.66
N ASP A 427 -25.32 -10.34 12.42
CA ASP A 427 -23.98 -10.75 12.03
C ASP A 427 -23.05 -10.77 13.26
N LEU A 428 -22.34 -11.86 13.47
CA LEU A 428 -21.27 -11.97 14.45
C LEU A 428 -19.94 -11.74 13.74
N GLU A 429 -19.32 -10.60 13.99
CA GLU A 429 -17.95 -10.27 13.60
C GLU A 429 -16.98 -10.86 14.62
N ILE A 430 -15.93 -11.53 14.12
CA ILE A 430 -14.90 -12.17 14.93
C ILE A 430 -13.53 -11.78 14.37
N GLY A 431 -12.71 -11.14 15.19
CA GLY A 431 -11.39 -10.67 14.80
C GLY A 431 -10.42 -10.58 15.98
N SER A 432 -9.20 -10.14 15.69
CA SER A 432 -8.17 -9.86 16.69
C SER A 432 -7.54 -8.51 16.38
N THR A 433 -7.55 -7.58 17.33
CA THR A 433 -7.00 -6.22 17.13
C THR A 433 -6.38 -5.68 18.42
N PRO A 434 -5.42 -4.73 18.35
CA PRO A 434 -4.93 -4.02 19.53
C PRO A 434 -6.07 -3.38 20.32
N CYS A 435 -6.26 -3.80 21.56
CA CYS A 435 -7.34 -3.34 22.42
C CYS A 435 -6.93 -2.08 23.20
N PRO A 436 -7.54 -0.90 22.94
CA PRO A 436 -7.05 0.37 23.51
C PRO A 436 -7.06 0.41 25.05
N HIS A 437 -8.12 -0.09 25.68
CA HIS A 437 -8.24 -0.09 27.15
C HIS A 437 -7.41 -1.18 27.83
N LYS A 438 -6.85 -2.13 27.07
CA LYS A 438 -5.84 -3.11 27.52
C LYS A 438 -4.42 -2.66 27.15
N GLY A 439 -4.20 -1.37 26.90
CA GLY A 439 -2.88 -0.82 26.57
C GLY A 439 -2.35 -1.29 25.21
N GLY A 440 -3.24 -1.57 24.25
CA GLY A 440 -2.86 -1.98 22.89
C GLY A 440 -2.50 -3.46 22.73
N ALA A 441 -2.74 -4.30 23.74
CA ALA A 441 -2.56 -5.74 23.60
C ALA A 441 -3.47 -6.31 22.49
N VAL A 442 -2.91 -7.11 21.58
CA VAL A 442 -3.71 -7.84 20.58
C VAL A 442 -4.68 -8.74 21.35
N THR A 443 -5.97 -8.49 21.15
CA THR A 443 -7.03 -9.15 21.90
C THR A 443 -8.10 -9.60 20.91
N ASP A 444 -8.52 -10.85 21.06
CA ASP A 444 -9.64 -11.39 20.30
C ASP A 444 -10.91 -10.67 20.74
N TYR A 445 -11.71 -10.27 19.77
CA TYR A 445 -12.95 -9.59 20.01
C TYR A 445 -14.08 -10.23 19.21
N GLU A 446 -15.29 -9.99 19.70
CA GLU A 446 -16.49 -10.27 18.95
C GLU A 446 -17.40 -9.05 18.99
N GLU A 447 -17.92 -8.67 17.82
CA GLU A 447 -18.95 -7.63 17.69
C GLU A 447 -20.20 -8.25 17.07
N VAL A 448 -21.37 -7.96 17.64
CA VAL A 448 -22.67 -8.36 17.07
C VAL A 448 -23.27 -7.17 16.37
N TRP A 449 -23.58 -7.31 15.09
CA TRP A 449 -24.08 -6.26 14.23
C TRP A 449 -25.48 -6.58 13.73
N ARG A 450 -26.37 -5.59 13.80
CA ARG A 450 -27.72 -5.66 13.24
C ARG A 450 -27.81 -4.81 12.00
N ASP A 451 -28.29 -5.40 10.91
CA ASP A 451 -28.68 -4.66 9.73
C ASP A 451 -29.96 -3.86 10.02
N ILE A 452 -29.83 -2.54 10.02
CA ILE A 452 -30.92 -1.58 10.22
C ILE A 452 -31.28 -0.84 8.93
N THR A 453 -30.79 -1.33 7.79
CA THR A 453 -31.10 -0.77 6.48
C THR A 453 -32.61 -0.80 6.27
N PRO A 454 -33.26 0.36 6.06
CA PRO A 454 -34.67 0.40 5.75
C PRO A 454 -34.96 -0.43 4.49
N LYS A 455 -36.09 -1.15 4.48
CA LYS A 455 -36.56 -1.81 3.25
C LYS A 455 -36.73 -0.75 2.17
N ALA A 456 -35.91 -0.82 1.13
CA ALA A 456 -35.80 0.22 0.11
C ALA A 456 -37.15 0.61 -0.47
N SER A 457 -37.47 1.90 -0.43
CA SER A 457 -38.33 2.51 -1.43
C SER A 457 -37.57 2.53 -2.75
N SER A 458 -38.16 1.98 -3.81
CA SER A 458 -37.54 1.88 -5.14
C SER A 458 -36.95 3.22 -5.59
N GLY A 459 -35.66 3.21 -5.95
CA GLY A 459 -34.97 4.37 -6.56
C GLY A 459 -34.13 5.23 -5.60
N GLN A 460 -34.03 4.88 -4.32
CA GLN A 460 -33.18 5.61 -3.37
C GLN A 460 -31.70 5.22 -3.53
N LEU A 461 -30.82 6.21 -3.69
CA LEU A 461 -29.39 5.97 -3.84
C LEU A 461 -28.70 5.85 -2.46
N SER A 462 -27.81 4.87 -2.36
CA SER A 462 -26.81 4.77 -1.29
C SER A 462 -25.46 5.18 -1.85
N TRP A 463 -24.67 5.94 -1.09
CA TRP A 463 -23.41 6.49 -1.56
C TRP A 463 -22.45 6.82 -0.43
N ILE A 464 -21.16 6.82 -0.77
CA ILE A 464 -20.08 7.38 0.05
C ILE A 464 -19.25 8.31 -0.85
N LEU A 465 -18.97 9.51 -0.36
CA LEU A 465 -18.16 10.53 -1.02
C LEU A 465 -16.96 10.88 -0.13
N GLN A 466 -15.83 11.21 -0.76
CA GLN A 466 -14.65 11.72 -0.08
C GLN A 466 -14.31 13.11 -0.64
N SER A 467 -13.96 14.07 0.20
CA SER A 467 -13.44 15.36 -0.26
C SER A 467 -12.14 15.16 -1.06
N VAL A 468 -11.89 16.01 -2.06
CA VAL A 468 -10.70 15.89 -2.92
C VAL A 468 -9.39 16.01 -2.14
N ASP A 469 -9.38 16.79 -1.05
CA ASP A 469 -8.24 16.92 -0.13
C ASP A 469 -8.06 15.70 0.80
N GLY A 470 -8.98 14.73 0.73
CA GLY A 470 -8.96 13.49 1.49
C GLY A 470 -9.41 13.60 2.95
N THR A 471 -9.77 14.79 3.43
CA THR A 471 -10.00 15.07 4.87
C THR A 471 -11.42 14.80 5.38
N THR A 472 -12.38 14.57 4.49
CA THR A 472 -13.80 14.44 4.84
C THR A 472 -14.44 13.26 4.11
N PHE A 473 -15.19 12.44 4.85
CA PHE A 473 -16.06 11.40 4.30
C PHE A 473 -17.51 11.69 4.65
N VAL A 474 -18.39 11.61 3.67
CA VAL A 474 -19.84 11.73 3.85
C VAL A 474 -20.52 10.54 3.19
N GLY A 475 -21.57 10.01 3.80
CA GLY A 475 -22.24 8.85 3.26
C GLY A 475 -23.69 8.75 3.72
N ARG A 476 -24.50 8.08 2.90
CA ARG A 476 -25.90 7.83 3.18
C ARG A 476 -26.27 6.42 2.75
N VAL A 477 -26.93 5.70 3.65
CA VAL A 477 -27.63 4.45 3.33
C VAL A 477 -29.03 4.54 3.93
N GLY A 478 -30.05 4.48 3.06
CA GLY A 478 -31.44 4.63 3.46
C GLY A 478 -31.70 5.93 4.23
N THR A 479 -32.16 5.80 5.47
CA THR A 479 -32.57 6.90 6.35
C THR A 479 -31.45 7.46 7.22
N ILE A 480 -30.21 7.02 7.02
CA ILE A 480 -29.06 7.40 7.87
C ILE A 480 -28.02 8.12 7.02
N TYR A 481 -27.52 9.23 7.55
CA TYR A 481 -26.43 10.00 6.99
C TYR A 481 -25.33 10.19 8.04
N LEU A 482 -24.09 9.95 7.63
CA LEU A 482 -22.89 10.22 8.43
C LEU A 482 -21.98 11.18 7.66
N ALA A 483 -21.40 12.14 8.37
CA ALA A 483 -20.32 12.99 7.89
C ALA A 483 -19.22 13.03 8.94
N ILE A 484 -17.98 12.71 8.55
CA ILE A 484 -16.82 12.75 9.44
C ILE A 484 -15.68 13.48 8.77
N ARG A 485 -14.88 14.20 9.55
CA ARG A 485 -13.74 14.97 9.06
C ARG A 485 -12.61 14.90 10.06
N LYS A 486 -11.39 14.78 9.52
CA LYS A 486 -10.15 14.98 10.25
C LYS A 486 -9.35 16.04 9.53
N ASP A 487 -9.27 17.22 10.14
CA ASP A 487 -8.59 18.34 9.54
C ASP A 487 -7.05 18.22 9.65
N PRO A 488 -6.28 19.05 8.92
CA PRO A 488 -4.82 19.04 9.01
C PRO A 488 -4.25 19.34 10.40
N SER A 489 -5.03 19.96 11.29
CA SER A 489 -4.65 20.18 12.70
C SER A 489 -4.88 18.96 13.59
N ARG A 490 -5.34 17.84 13.00
CA ARG A 490 -5.74 16.59 13.65
C ARG A 490 -6.97 16.71 14.55
N THR A 491 -7.78 17.76 14.37
CA THR A 491 -9.07 17.87 15.05
C THR A 491 -10.10 17.02 14.33
N PHE A 492 -10.86 16.22 15.09
CA PHE A 492 -11.88 15.34 14.54
C PHE A 492 -13.28 15.92 14.74
N SER A 493 -14.07 15.90 13.67
CA SER A 493 -15.45 16.37 13.65
C SER A 493 -16.37 15.31 13.07
N ALA A 494 -17.58 15.18 13.62
CA ALA A 494 -18.57 14.24 13.12
C ALA A 494 -19.99 14.81 13.24
N ARG A 495 -20.83 14.44 12.28
CA ARG A 495 -22.27 14.68 12.26
C ARG A 495 -22.99 13.39 11.87
N ARG A 496 -24.10 13.12 12.56
CA ARG A 496 -25.10 12.13 12.16
C ARG A 496 -26.45 12.82 11.98
N GLU A 497 -27.10 12.54 10.86
CA GLU A 497 -28.49 12.93 10.61
C GLU A 497 -29.32 11.69 10.30
N ASP A 498 -30.52 11.62 10.87
CA ASP A 498 -31.47 10.54 10.63
C ASP A 498 -32.77 11.13 10.04
N LEU A 499 -33.31 10.46 9.01
CA LEU A 499 -34.58 10.87 8.40
C LEU A 499 -35.72 10.64 9.41
N GLY A 500 -36.53 11.68 9.64
CA GLY A 500 -37.65 11.61 10.57
C GLY A 500 -38.68 10.54 10.19
N SER A 501 -39.42 10.04 11.19
CA SER A 501 -40.42 8.98 11.05
C SER A 501 -41.57 9.31 10.09
N ALA A 502 -41.83 10.60 9.84
CA ALA A 502 -42.79 11.08 8.85
C ALA A 502 -42.26 11.06 7.40
N GLY A 503 -41.02 10.61 7.18
CA GLY A 503 -40.36 10.57 5.87
C GLY A 503 -40.08 11.95 5.26
N THR A 504 -40.29 13.02 6.03
CA THR A 504 -40.11 14.41 5.61
C THR A 504 -39.24 15.13 6.63
N GLY A 505 -38.04 15.53 6.21
CA GLY A 505 -37.08 16.23 7.06
C GLY A 505 -36.06 15.31 7.74
N TRP A 506 -34.79 15.71 7.65
CA TRP A 506 -33.66 15.08 8.35
C TRP A 506 -33.43 15.80 9.68
N ASN A 507 -33.17 15.03 10.74
CA ASN A 507 -32.89 15.55 12.07
C ASN A 507 -31.45 15.22 12.45
N THR A 508 -30.76 16.19 13.04
CA THR A 508 -29.42 15.97 13.60
C THR A 508 -29.52 15.14 14.89
N SER A 509 -28.91 13.95 14.89
CA SER A 509 -28.89 13.04 16.04
C SER A 509 -27.58 13.10 16.83
N PHE A 510 -26.50 13.55 16.19
CA PHE A 510 -25.20 13.75 16.83
C PHE A 510 -24.37 14.79 16.08
N GLU A 511 -23.61 15.61 16.83
CA GLU A 511 -22.65 16.59 16.33
C GLU A 511 -21.49 16.72 17.32
N SER A 512 -20.26 16.82 16.82
CA SER A 512 -19.04 17.05 17.59
C SER A 512 -17.96 17.70 16.71
N GLY A 513 -17.16 18.60 17.27
CA GLY A 513 -16.08 19.30 16.54
C GLY A 513 -16.56 20.49 15.70
N ASP A 514 -15.84 20.79 14.62
CA ASP A 514 -16.14 21.84 13.64
C ASP A 514 -17.20 21.38 12.63
N VAL A 515 -18.46 21.42 13.07
CA VAL A 515 -19.60 20.91 12.31
C VAL A 515 -20.05 21.84 11.17
N GLU A 516 -19.55 23.08 11.13
CA GLU A 516 -19.79 24.01 10.01
C GLU A 516 -18.98 23.61 8.77
N ALA A 517 -17.83 22.95 8.97
CA ALA A 517 -17.03 22.38 7.88
C ALA A 517 -17.59 21.05 7.33
N LEU A 518 -18.62 20.47 7.97
CA LEU A 518 -19.28 19.25 7.50
C LEU A 518 -20.54 19.60 6.70
N PRO A 519 -20.73 19.07 5.50
CA PRO A 519 -21.96 19.30 4.75
C PRO A 519 -23.16 18.65 5.47
N ARG A 520 -24.33 19.31 5.38
CA ARG A 520 -25.60 18.72 5.80
C ARG A 520 -26.14 17.81 4.72
N VAL A 521 -26.88 16.77 5.10
CA VAL A 521 -27.47 15.82 4.14
C VAL A 521 -28.33 16.53 3.09
N ALA A 522 -29.07 17.58 3.46
CA ALA A 522 -29.88 18.35 2.52
C ALA A 522 -29.05 18.96 1.38
N GLN A 523 -27.86 19.50 1.69
CA GLN A 523 -26.95 20.07 0.70
C GLN A 523 -26.42 18.98 -0.24
N VAL A 524 -26.06 17.81 0.29
CA VAL A 524 -25.58 16.70 -0.54
C VAL A 524 -26.68 16.15 -1.44
N LEU A 525 -27.92 16.04 -0.94
CA LEU A 525 -29.07 15.57 -1.71
C LEU A 525 -29.43 16.54 -2.85
N GLU A 526 -29.34 17.85 -2.63
CA GLU A 526 -29.52 18.86 -3.68
C GLU A 526 -28.53 18.68 -4.84
N THR A 527 -27.33 18.13 -4.60
CA THR A 527 -26.35 17.89 -5.65
C THR A 527 -26.46 16.49 -6.26
N ILE A 528 -26.58 15.46 -5.42
CA ILE A 528 -26.49 14.06 -5.88
C ILE A 528 -27.82 13.54 -6.42
N GLU A 529 -28.95 14.03 -5.91
CA GLU A 529 -30.30 13.60 -6.33
C GLU A 529 -31.04 14.66 -7.16
N ALA A 530 -30.68 15.94 -7.08
CA ALA A 530 -31.28 16.97 -7.92
C ALA A 530 -30.50 17.10 -9.24
N GLY A 531 -31.10 16.67 -10.36
CA GLY A 531 -30.61 17.02 -11.70
C GLY A 531 -30.68 15.95 -12.77
N GLY A 532 -31.23 14.75 -12.52
CA GLY A 532 -31.32 13.69 -13.53
C GLY A 532 -29.97 13.21 -14.08
N LYS A 533 -28.86 13.68 -13.50
CA LYS A 533 -27.50 13.25 -13.79
C LYS A 533 -27.30 11.90 -13.11
N SER A 534 -26.86 10.91 -13.87
CA SER A 534 -26.37 9.66 -13.28
C SER A 534 -24.96 9.88 -12.78
N TRP A 535 -24.69 9.49 -11.54
CA TRP A 535 -23.37 9.53 -10.93
C TRP A 535 -22.72 8.15 -11.00
N ALA A 536 -21.40 8.12 -11.18
CA ALA A 536 -20.57 6.93 -11.14
C ALA A 536 -19.39 7.12 -10.18
N GLU A 537 -18.79 6.02 -9.73
CA GLU A 537 -17.55 6.07 -8.94
C GLU A 537 -16.46 6.82 -9.71
N GLY A 538 -15.73 7.70 -9.00
CA GLY A 538 -14.72 8.59 -9.56
C GLY A 538 -15.24 9.95 -10.04
N ASP A 539 -16.56 10.13 -10.19
CA ASP A 539 -17.13 11.43 -10.56
C ASP A 539 -16.86 12.48 -9.48
N LYS A 540 -16.63 13.72 -9.92
CA LYS A 540 -16.48 14.87 -9.03
C LYS A 540 -17.77 15.68 -8.93
N LEU A 541 -18.08 16.13 -7.71
CA LEU A 541 -19.19 17.03 -7.42
C LEU A 541 -18.79 18.09 -6.39
N GLU A 542 -19.34 19.29 -6.55
CA GLU A 542 -19.16 20.39 -5.63
C GLU A 542 -20.32 20.39 -4.63
N ILE A 543 -20.01 20.34 -3.34
CA ILE A 543 -21.00 20.42 -2.25
C ILE A 543 -20.65 21.64 -1.40
N GLY A 544 -21.48 22.68 -1.49
CA GLY A 544 -21.20 23.95 -0.84
C GLY A 544 -20.00 24.65 -1.48
N SER A 545 -18.84 24.63 -0.80
CA SER A 545 -17.58 25.23 -1.28
C SER A 545 -16.44 24.22 -1.42
N ALA A 546 -16.73 22.92 -1.24
CA ALA A 546 -15.75 21.85 -1.25
C ALA A 546 -16.04 20.86 -2.38
N ASP A 547 -14.98 20.39 -3.01
CA ASP A 547 -15.04 19.35 -4.04
C ASP A 547 -14.99 17.96 -3.41
N PHE A 548 -15.86 17.08 -3.88
CA PHE A 548 -15.94 15.68 -3.48
C PHE A 548 -15.81 14.76 -4.69
N VAL A 549 -15.36 13.53 -4.42
CA VAL A 549 -15.30 12.41 -5.36
C VAL A 549 -16.29 11.35 -4.89
N VAL A 550 -17.09 10.82 -5.81
CA VAL A 550 -17.95 9.66 -5.55
C VAL A 550 -17.06 8.43 -5.36
N LYS A 551 -16.98 7.91 -4.13
CA LYS A 551 -16.19 6.71 -3.83
C LYS A 551 -16.96 5.43 -4.04
N ALA A 552 -18.23 5.44 -3.66
CA ALA A 552 -19.14 4.33 -3.86
C ALA A 552 -20.54 4.86 -4.13
N ILE A 553 -21.26 4.21 -5.04
CA ILE A 553 -22.68 4.51 -5.29
C ILE A 553 -23.41 3.24 -5.69
N SER A 554 -24.60 3.05 -5.15
CA SER A 554 -25.45 1.88 -5.41
C SER A 554 -26.92 2.28 -5.36
N ALA A 555 -27.69 1.79 -6.32
CA ALA A 555 -29.15 1.93 -6.30
C ALA A 555 -29.76 0.82 -5.43
N ALA A 556 -30.67 1.21 -4.53
CA ALA A 556 -31.36 0.29 -3.63
C ALA A 556 -32.42 -0.59 -4.33
#